data_AF-A0A537X2F4-F1
#
_entry.id   AF-A0A537X2F4-F1
#
_cell.length_a   1.000
_cell.length_b   1.000
_cell.length_c   1.000
_cell.angle_alpha   90.00
_cell.angle_beta   90.00
_cell.angle_gamma   90.00
#
_symmetry.space_group_name_H-M   'P 1'
#
loop_
_entity.id
_entity.type
_entity.pdbx_description
1 polymer ?
#
loop_
_entity_poly.entity_id
_entity_poly.type
_entity_poly.pdbx_seq_one_letter_code
_entity_poly.pdbx_strand_id
1 'polypeptide(L)'
;MAIRRTDRLRLARLAGPRLREARDAVEERARLRNRLCFFRRVALLLAVAEVDPERTCIARRLHEAEAALAAIPDTPELEEADEAYLARLDTRSIDDWQTTPRYRPPRRVEDPVKSAIERLMARYRTDLIDIDVATHSPFELFAWCLSRHGESYDEAAAAAAKAAENLLLRFDAARDAAASAAAERADLPVDNQ
;
A
#
# COMPACT_ATOMS: atom_id res chain seq x y z
N MET A 1 37.03 -24.26 23.81
CA MET A 1 37.28 -25.09 22.60
C MET A 1 37.23 -24.20 21.37
N ALA A 2 38.31 -24.09 20.60
CA ALA A 2 38.34 -23.28 19.38
C ALA A 2 37.79 -24.10 18.19
N ILE A 3 36.72 -23.61 17.58
CA ILE A 3 36.11 -24.21 16.39
C ILE A 3 37.12 -24.15 15.23
N ARG A 4 37.47 -25.29 14.64
CA ARG A 4 38.44 -25.36 13.53
C ARG A 4 37.86 -24.67 12.28
N ARG A 5 38.72 -24.12 11.43
CA ARG A 5 38.32 -23.43 10.17
C ARG A 5 37.43 -24.29 9.27
N THR A 6 37.67 -25.60 9.23
CA THR A 6 36.86 -26.58 8.48
C THR A 6 35.45 -26.73 9.03
N ASP A 7 35.29 -26.70 10.36
CA ASP A 7 33.98 -26.80 11.00
C ASP A 7 33.16 -25.53 10.77
N ARG A 8 33.80 -24.35 10.75
CA ARG A 8 33.14 -23.08 10.37
C ARG A 8 32.61 -23.09 8.94
N LEU A 9 33.38 -23.60 7.98
CA LEU A 9 32.95 -23.73 6.57
C LEU A 9 31.80 -24.71 6.41
N ARG A 10 31.81 -25.82 7.16
CA ARG A 10 30.73 -26.81 7.15
C ARG A 10 29.44 -26.26 7.77
N LEU A 11 29.55 -25.55 8.88
CA LEU A 11 28.43 -24.85 9.52
C LEU A 11 27.85 -23.76 8.61
N ALA A 12 28.69 -22.95 7.96
CA ALA A 12 28.25 -21.93 7.01
C ALA A 12 27.50 -22.54 5.81
N ARG A 13 27.95 -23.69 5.29
CA ARG A 13 27.26 -24.41 4.20
C ARG A 13 25.90 -24.96 4.62
N LEU A 14 25.75 -25.36 5.88
CA LEU A 14 24.48 -25.86 6.43
C LEU A 14 23.52 -24.71 6.80
N ALA A 15 24.05 -23.56 7.21
CA ALA A 15 23.26 -22.37 7.56
C ALA A 15 22.84 -21.53 6.34
N GLY A 16 23.61 -21.56 5.25
CA GLY A 16 23.37 -20.75 4.06
C GLY A 16 21.95 -20.84 3.47
N PRO A 17 21.38 -22.05 3.26
CA PRO A 17 20.00 -22.19 2.76
C PRO A 17 18.96 -21.56 3.68
N ARG A 18 19.05 -21.81 4.99
CA ARG A 18 18.12 -21.25 5.97
C ARG A 18 18.19 -19.72 6.07
N LEU A 19 19.40 -19.17 5.99
CA LEU A 19 19.60 -17.72 5.96
C LEU A 19 19.02 -17.08 4.68
N ARG A 20 19.06 -17.80 3.55
CA ARG A 20 18.43 -17.34 2.31
C ARG A 20 16.91 -17.40 2.42
N GLU A 21 16.34 -18.49 2.93
CA GLU A 21 14.89 -18.63 3.13
C GLU A 21 14.33 -17.53 4.04
N ALA A 22 14.99 -17.26 5.17
CA ALA A 22 14.60 -16.18 6.07
C ALA A 22 14.65 -14.80 5.39
N ARG A 23 15.70 -14.56 4.58
CA ARG A 23 15.84 -13.31 3.83
C ARG A 23 14.77 -13.17 2.75
N ASP A 24 14.48 -14.23 2.01
CA ASP A 24 13.46 -14.23 0.96
C ASP A 24 12.07 -13.98 1.56
N ALA A 25 11.79 -14.53 2.75
CA ALA A 25 10.56 -14.26 3.49
C ALA A 25 10.44 -12.77 3.92
N VAL A 26 11.53 -12.16 4.41
CA VAL A 26 11.57 -10.73 4.75
C VAL A 26 11.30 -9.87 3.50
N GLU A 27 11.98 -10.19 2.39
CA GLU A 27 11.83 -9.46 1.13
C GLU A 27 10.40 -9.59 0.56
N GLU A 28 9.80 -10.77 0.60
CA GLU A 28 8.42 -10.98 0.14
C GLU A 28 7.40 -10.31 1.07
N ARG A 29 7.58 -10.36 2.40
CA ARG A 29 6.70 -9.66 3.36
C ARG A 29 6.71 -8.16 3.10
N ALA A 30 7.89 -7.56 2.92
CA ALA A 30 8.03 -6.14 2.56
C ALA A 30 7.36 -5.82 1.22
N ARG A 31 7.51 -6.70 0.22
CA ARG A 31 6.86 -6.55 -1.09
C ARG A 31 5.34 -6.60 -1.00
N LEU A 32 4.78 -7.53 -0.24
CA LEU A 32 3.34 -7.65 -0.01
C LEU A 32 2.78 -6.44 0.71
N ARG A 33 3.48 -5.91 1.72
CA ARG A 33 3.10 -4.64 2.39
C ARG A 33 3.08 -3.47 1.42
N ASN A 34 4.10 -3.33 0.58
CA ASN A 34 4.13 -2.27 -0.43
C ASN A 34 2.96 -2.40 -1.43
N ARG A 35 2.61 -3.63 -1.82
CA ARG A 35 1.41 -3.90 -2.65
C ARG A 35 0.13 -3.51 -1.95
N LEU A 36 -0.03 -3.87 -0.67
CA LEU A 36 -1.19 -3.46 0.13
C LEU A 36 -1.31 -1.95 0.23
N CYS A 37 -0.21 -1.25 0.53
CA CYS A 37 -0.19 0.21 0.54
C CYS A 37 -0.61 0.80 -0.81
N PHE A 38 -0.11 0.24 -1.92
CA PHE A 38 -0.51 0.66 -3.25
C PHE A 38 -2.01 0.43 -3.52
N PHE A 39 -2.54 -0.77 -3.27
CA PHE A 39 -3.95 -1.05 -3.52
C PHE A 39 -4.89 -0.25 -2.61
N ARG A 40 -4.51 -0.03 -1.34
CA ARG A 40 -5.24 0.85 -0.42
C ARG A 40 -5.25 2.29 -0.94
N ARG A 41 -4.12 2.77 -1.47
CA ARG A 41 -4.04 4.08 -2.13
C ARG A 41 -4.99 4.16 -3.32
N VAL A 42 -5.01 3.16 -4.19
CA VAL A 42 -5.94 3.17 -5.34
C VAL A 42 -7.39 3.14 -4.87
N ALA A 43 -7.74 2.33 -3.86
CA ALA A 43 -9.08 2.29 -3.29
C ALA A 43 -9.53 3.65 -2.74
N LEU A 44 -8.67 4.36 -2.00
CA LEU A 44 -8.96 5.70 -1.52
C LEU A 44 -9.19 6.69 -2.66
N LEU A 45 -8.36 6.64 -3.71
CA LEU A 45 -8.51 7.53 -4.86
C LEU A 45 -9.78 7.22 -5.67
N LEU A 46 -10.17 5.95 -5.78
CA LEU A 46 -11.45 5.58 -6.37
C LEU A 46 -12.62 6.15 -5.55
N ALA A 47 -12.55 6.05 -4.22
CA ALA A 47 -13.57 6.62 -3.34
C ALA A 47 -13.64 8.15 -3.44
N VAL A 48 -12.49 8.84 -3.55
CA VAL A 48 -12.44 10.29 -3.83
C VAL A 48 -13.10 10.62 -5.19
N ALA A 49 -12.95 9.74 -6.18
CA ALA A 49 -13.61 9.85 -7.48
C ALA A 49 -15.07 9.36 -7.47
N GLU A 50 -15.64 9.09 -6.30
CA GLU A 50 -17.01 8.56 -6.09
C GLU A 50 -17.26 7.20 -6.76
N VAL A 51 -16.19 6.44 -7.00
CA VAL A 51 -16.25 5.06 -7.50
C VAL A 51 -16.09 4.09 -6.34
N ASP A 52 -17.07 3.19 -6.19
CA ASP A 52 -17.01 2.11 -5.21
C ASP A 52 -15.85 1.14 -5.53
N PRO A 53 -14.82 1.04 -4.66
CA PRO A 53 -13.68 0.17 -4.89
C PRO A 53 -14.05 -1.31 -4.97
N GLU A 54 -15.16 -1.73 -4.36
CA GLU A 54 -15.62 -3.13 -4.37
C GLU A 54 -16.07 -3.58 -5.76
N ARG A 55 -16.48 -2.64 -6.61
CA ARG A 55 -16.87 -2.90 -8.01
C ARG A 55 -15.68 -3.04 -8.96
N THR A 56 -14.46 -2.89 -8.45
CA THR A 56 -13.23 -2.95 -9.23
C THR A 56 -12.39 -4.17 -8.87
N CYS A 57 -11.30 -4.39 -9.60
CA CYS A 57 -10.36 -5.46 -9.25
C CYS A 57 -9.63 -5.23 -7.91
N ILE A 58 -9.69 -4.02 -7.34
CA ILE A 58 -8.88 -3.62 -6.17
C ILE A 58 -9.28 -4.37 -4.91
N ALA A 59 -10.58 -4.55 -4.63
CA ALA A 59 -11.04 -5.28 -3.44
C ALA A 59 -10.51 -6.72 -3.42
N ARG A 60 -10.62 -7.45 -4.54
CA ARG A 60 -10.04 -8.78 -4.68
C ARG A 60 -8.53 -8.78 -4.47
N ARG A 61 -7.81 -7.81 -5.06
CA ARG A 61 -6.35 -7.70 -4.95
C ARG A 61 -5.88 -7.38 -3.54
N LEU A 62 -6.65 -6.57 -2.80
CA LEU A 62 -6.42 -6.33 -1.37
C LEU A 62 -6.53 -7.63 -0.59
N HIS A 63 -7.64 -8.34 -0.74
CA HIS A 63 -7.87 -9.60 -0.03
C HIS A 63 -6.80 -10.65 -0.35
N GLU A 64 -6.42 -10.79 -1.63
CA GLU A 64 -5.33 -11.70 -2.05
C GLU A 64 -3.99 -11.34 -1.38
N ALA A 65 -3.66 -10.06 -1.31
CA ALA A 65 -2.40 -9.62 -0.71
C ALA A 65 -2.42 -9.72 0.83
N GLU A 66 -3.57 -9.50 1.48
CA GLU A 66 -3.75 -9.69 2.92
C GLU A 66 -3.67 -11.18 3.28
N ALA A 67 -4.31 -12.05 2.51
CA ALA A 67 -4.23 -13.49 2.68
C ALA A 67 -2.80 -14.01 2.46
N ALA A 68 -2.11 -13.52 1.43
CA ALA A 68 -0.71 -13.87 1.18
C ALA A 68 0.21 -13.41 2.33
N LEU A 69 -0.05 -12.24 2.91
CA LEU A 69 0.72 -11.74 4.06
C LEU A 69 0.47 -12.59 5.31
N ALA A 70 -0.78 -12.98 5.57
CA ALA A 70 -1.17 -13.83 6.69
C ALA A 70 -0.65 -15.28 6.56
N ALA A 71 -0.37 -15.73 5.34
CA ALA A 71 0.19 -17.05 5.09
C ALA A 71 1.69 -17.17 5.42
N ILE A 72 2.41 -16.04 5.55
CA ILE A 72 3.82 -16.03 5.97
C ILE A 72 3.87 -16.24 7.49
N PRO A 73 4.47 -17.33 8.00
CA PRO A 73 4.58 -17.57 9.43
C PRO A 73 5.41 -16.47 10.11
N ASP A 74 4.98 -16.02 11.29
CA ASP A 74 5.77 -15.09 12.09
C ASP A 74 7.02 -15.79 12.66
N THR A 75 8.18 -15.18 12.45
CA THR A 75 9.45 -15.60 13.05
C THR A 75 10.10 -14.38 13.70
N PRO A 76 10.92 -14.55 14.75
CA PRO A 76 11.55 -13.42 15.43
C PRO A 76 12.42 -12.54 14.50
N GLU A 77 13.02 -13.14 13.47
CA GLU A 77 13.78 -12.39 12.45
C GLU A 77 12.88 -11.52 11.57
N LEU A 78 11.64 -11.95 11.34
CA LEU A 78 10.64 -11.15 10.63
C LEU A 78 10.10 -10.03 11.52
N GLU A 79 9.91 -10.26 12.82
CA GLU A 79 9.52 -9.21 13.76
C GLU A 79 10.56 -8.08 13.82
N GLU A 80 11.85 -8.41 13.93
CA GLU A 80 12.94 -7.42 13.89
C GLU A 80 12.97 -6.65 12.55
N ALA A 81 12.79 -7.37 11.43
CA ALA A 81 12.72 -6.75 10.11
C ALA A 81 11.48 -5.84 9.96
N ASP A 82 10.38 -6.18 10.62
CA ASP A 82 9.13 -5.43 10.62
C ASP A 82 9.27 -4.15 11.44
N GLU A 83 9.86 -4.22 12.64
CA GLU A 83 10.20 -3.05 13.43
C GLU A 83 11.11 -2.11 12.65
N ALA A 84 12.13 -2.65 11.98
CA ALA A 84 13.01 -1.86 11.12
C ALA A 84 12.29 -1.25 9.90
N TYR A 85 11.30 -1.95 9.34
CA TYR A 85 10.45 -1.43 8.25
C TYR A 85 9.55 -0.30 8.76
N LEU A 86 8.89 -0.48 9.92
CA LEU A 86 8.02 0.51 10.54
C LEU A 86 8.79 1.75 11.01
N ALA A 87 9.98 1.58 11.59
CA ALA A 87 10.84 2.70 11.99
C ALA A 87 11.32 3.56 10.79
N ARG A 88 11.46 2.95 9.60
CA ARG A 88 11.73 3.69 8.36
C ARG A 88 10.50 4.44 7.84
N LEU A 89 9.31 3.96 8.18
CA LEU A 89 8.04 4.62 7.84
C LEU A 89 7.78 5.82 8.78
N ASP A 90 8.12 5.68 10.07
CA ASP A 90 7.83 6.66 11.13
C ASP A 90 8.65 7.96 11.01
N THR A 91 9.83 7.90 10.39
CA THR A 91 10.66 9.09 10.10
C THR A 91 10.22 9.88 8.87
N ARG A 92 9.14 9.47 8.22
CA ARG A 92 8.70 9.94 6.90
C ARG A 92 7.18 10.10 6.87
N SER A 93 6.64 10.86 7.82
CA SER A 93 5.26 11.31 7.75
C SER A 93 5.10 12.27 6.56
N ILE A 94 4.25 11.89 5.60
CA ILE A 94 3.65 12.74 4.56
C ILE A 94 4.59 13.21 3.43
N ASP A 95 5.85 13.57 3.71
CA ASP A 95 6.75 14.15 2.69
C ASP A 95 7.41 13.12 1.77
N ASP A 96 7.40 11.85 2.17
CA ASP A 96 8.14 10.80 1.47
C ASP A 96 7.31 10.03 0.44
N TRP A 97 6.21 10.63 -0.01
CA TRP A 97 5.41 10.13 -1.13
C TRP A 97 6.18 10.14 -2.47
N GLN A 98 7.38 10.73 -2.50
CA GLN A 98 8.27 10.83 -3.66
C GLN A 98 9.43 9.82 -3.68
N THR A 99 9.74 9.13 -2.57
CA THR A 99 11.02 8.39 -2.49
C THR A 99 10.87 6.89 -2.74
N THR A 100 10.81 6.56 -4.02
CA THR A 100 11.36 5.33 -4.67
C THR A 100 10.99 3.95 -4.08
N PRO A 101 10.33 3.07 -4.86
CA PRO A 101 10.35 1.65 -4.56
C PRO A 101 11.81 1.15 -4.64
N ARG A 102 12.36 0.59 -3.56
CA ARG A 102 13.66 -0.13 -3.60
C ARG A 102 13.51 -1.51 -4.27
N TYR A 103 12.90 -1.55 -5.45
CA TYR A 103 13.06 -2.65 -6.40
C TYR A 103 14.15 -2.24 -7.38
N ARG A 104 15.16 -3.08 -7.59
CA ARG A 104 16.20 -2.88 -8.61
C ARG A 104 15.90 -3.84 -9.76
N PRO A 105 15.23 -3.40 -10.84
CA PRO A 105 15.04 -4.23 -12.03
C PRO A 105 16.38 -4.37 -12.79
N PRO A 106 16.51 -5.36 -13.68
CA PRO A 106 17.63 -5.43 -14.62
C PRO A 106 17.65 -4.19 -15.51
N ARG A 107 18.85 -3.71 -15.86
CA ARG A 107 19.07 -2.58 -16.78
C ARG A 107 18.52 -2.90 -18.17
N ARG A 108 17.26 -2.55 -18.41
CA ARG A 108 16.74 -2.19 -19.73
C ARG A 108 16.08 -0.83 -19.58
N VAL A 109 16.23 0.01 -20.61
CA VAL A 109 15.68 1.37 -20.66
C VAL A 109 14.16 1.27 -20.78
N GLU A 110 13.50 0.91 -19.69
CA GLU A 110 12.08 1.12 -19.49
C GLU A 110 11.95 2.54 -18.95
N ASP A 111 11.10 3.35 -19.60
CA ASP A 111 10.82 4.70 -19.10
C ASP A 111 10.45 4.63 -17.61
N PRO A 112 10.89 5.58 -16.77
CA PRO A 112 10.57 5.59 -15.35
C PRO A 112 9.06 5.39 -15.15
N VAL A 113 8.65 4.60 -14.15
CA VAL A 113 7.24 4.32 -13.82
C VAL A 113 6.39 5.61 -13.84
N LYS A 114 6.96 6.73 -13.38
CA LYS A 114 6.39 8.08 -13.48
C LYS A 114 5.98 8.46 -14.91
N SER A 115 6.90 8.36 -15.87
CA SER A 115 6.63 8.69 -17.28
C SER A 115 5.60 7.76 -17.92
N ALA A 116 5.53 6.49 -17.50
CA ALA A 116 4.46 5.59 -17.92
C ALA A 116 3.09 6.04 -17.39
N ILE A 117 3.01 6.45 -16.13
CA ILE A 117 1.79 6.99 -15.51
C ILE A 117 1.38 8.31 -16.16
N GLU A 118 2.32 9.23 -16.43
CA GLU A 118 2.04 10.50 -17.10
C GLU A 118 1.46 10.30 -18.50
N ARG A 119 1.96 9.33 -19.27
CA ARG A 119 1.37 8.97 -20.57
C ARG A 119 -0.06 8.45 -20.44
N LEU A 120 -0.33 7.61 -19.44
CA LEU A 120 -1.68 7.13 -19.17
C LEU A 120 -2.61 8.29 -18.74
N MET A 121 -2.14 9.17 -17.85
CA MET A 121 -2.87 10.35 -17.43
C MET A 121 -3.19 11.28 -18.61
N ALA A 122 -2.25 11.45 -19.55
CA ALA A 122 -2.46 12.26 -20.74
C ALA A 122 -3.55 11.64 -21.63
N ARG A 123 -3.47 10.32 -21.91
CA ARG A 123 -4.48 9.58 -22.66
C ARG A 123 -5.89 9.72 -22.08
N TYR A 124 -6.04 9.53 -20.76
CA TYR A 124 -7.35 9.63 -20.12
C TYR A 124 -7.94 11.04 -20.17
N ARG A 125 -7.08 12.08 -20.25
CA ARG A 125 -7.52 13.47 -20.43
C ARG A 125 -7.90 13.79 -21.87
N THR A 126 -7.14 13.30 -22.85
CA THR A 126 -7.33 13.64 -24.26
C THR A 126 -8.46 12.88 -24.91
N ASP A 127 -8.58 11.58 -24.60
CA ASP A 127 -9.40 10.69 -25.40
C ASP A 127 -10.87 10.67 -24.92
N LEU A 128 -11.19 11.30 -23.77
CA LEU A 128 -12.53 11.32 -23.14
C LEU A 128 -13.19 9.94 -23.07
N ILE A 129 -12.37 8.87 -23.02
CA ILE A 129 -12.86 7.50 -22.98
C ILE A 129 -13.41 7.23 -21.58
N ASP A 130 -14.71 6.93 -21.51
CA ASP A 130 -15.31 6.33 -20.32
C ASP A 130 -14.58 5.02 -20.01
N ILE A 131 -13.94 4.97 -18.85
CA ILE A 131 -13.20 3.78 -18.44
C ILE A 131 -14.20 2.75 -17.89
N ASP A 132 -14.08 1.51 -18.33
CA ASP A 132 -14.70 0.39 -17.63
C ASP A 132 -13.86 0.04 -16.40
N VAL A 133 -14.18 0.65 -15.26
CA VAL A 133 -13.48 0.46 -13.98
C VAL A 133 -13.39 -1.01 -13.52
N ALA A 134 -14.23 -1.91 -14.05
CA ALA A 134 -14.23 -3.32 -13.67
C ALA A 134 -13.09 -4.12 -14.31
N THR A 135 -12.67 -3.75 -15.52
CA THR A 135 -11.69 -4.52 -16.32
C THR A 135 -10.26 -3.95 -16.27
N HIS A 136 -10.11 -2.69 -15.86
CA HIS A 136 -8.81 -2.03 -15.81
C HIS A 136 -7.88 -2.59 -14.73
N SER A 137 -6.58 -2.56 -15.02
CA SER A 137 -5.55 -2.93 -14.07
C SER A 137 -5.41 -1.90 -12.95
N PRO A 138 -4.87 -2.27 -11.77
CA PRO A 138 -4.64 -1.31 -10.69
C PRO A 138 -3.77 -0.10 -11.08
N PHE A 139 -2.81 -0.28 -11.99
CA PHE A 139 -1.97 0.81 -12.49
C PHE A 139 -2.75 1.78 -13.38
N GLU A 140 -3.64 1.27 -14.21
CA GLU A 140 -4.49 2.09 -15.07
C GLU A 140 -5.55 2.84 -14.25
N LEU A 141 -6.18 2.18 -13.26
CA LEU A 141 -7.08 2.82 -12.31
C LEU A 141 -6.37 3.94 -11.54
N PHE A 142 -5.14 3.71 -11.11
CA PHE A 142 -4.32 4.73 -10.46
C PHE A 142 -4.06 5.94 -11.36
N ALA A 143 -3.63 5.71 -12.60
CA ALA A 143 -3.37 6.78 -13.56
C ALA A 143 -4.66 7.54 -13.95
N TRP A 144 -5.77 6.83 -14.10
CA TRP A 144 -7.08 7.43 -14.34
C TRP A 144 -7.50 8.33 -13.18
N CYS A 145 -7.40 7.88 -11.93
CA CYS A 145 -7.69 8.71 -10.77
C CYS A 145 -6.80 9.97 -10.77
N LEU A 146 -5.48 9.81 -10.95
CA LEU A 146 -4.55 10.95 -10.98
C LEU A 146 -4.86 11.95 -12.10
N SER A 147 -5.32 11.47 -13.27
CA SER A 147 -5.65 12.35 -14.39
C SER A 147 -6.74 13.39 -14.08
N ARG A 148 -7.52 13.15 -13.02
CA ARG A 148 -8.58 14.05 -12.53
C ARG A 148 -8.09 15.10 -11.53
N HIS A 149 -6.83 15.03 -11.09
CA HIS A 149 -6.27 15.83 -10.00
C HIS A 149 -5.13 16.77 -10.42
N GLY A 150 -4.61 16.69 -11.65
CA GLY A 150 -3.54 17.58 -12.12
C GLY A 150 -3.00 17.21 -13.49
N GLU A 151 -2.14 18.05 -14.05
CA GLU A 151 -1.59 17.86 -15.41
C GLU A 151 -0.29 17.06 -15.42
N SER A 152 0.53 17.23 -14.39
CA SER A 152 1.76 16.46 -14.17
C SER A 152 1.55 15.41 -13.07
N TYR A 153 2.40 14.38 -13.05
CA TYR A 153 2.31 13.36 -12.00
C TYR A 153 2.49 13.94 -10.61
N ASP A 154 3.45 14.85 -10.41
CA ASP A 154 3.77 15.37 -9.07
C ASP A 154 2.62 16.23 -8.53
N GLU A 155 2.06 17.09 -9.37
CA GLU A 155 0.89 17.91 -9.02
C GLU A 155 -0.33 17.04 -8.72
N ALA A 156 -0.65 16.12 -9.63
CA ALA A 156 -1.78 15.22 -9.45
C ALA A 156 -1.63 14.36 -8.19
N ALA A 157 -0.42 13.86 -7.91
CA ALA A 157 -0.15 13.05 -6.73
C ALA A 157 -0.33 13.86 -5.44
N ALA A 158 0.12 15.12 -5.39
CA ALA A 158 -0.05 15.99 -4.23
C ALA A 158 -1.53 16.34 -4.01
N ALA A 159 -2.24 16.74 -5.07
CA ALA A 159 -3.67 17.08 -4.99
C ALA A 159 -4.52 15.85 -4.62
N ALA A 160 -4.25 14.70 -5.23
CA ALA A 160 -4.95 13.45 -4.94
C ALA A 160 -4.71 12.99 -3.49
N ALA A 161 -3.48 13.14 -2.98
CA ALA A 161 -3.17 12.80 -1.60
C ALA A 161 -3.86 13.75 -0.61
N LYS A 162 -3.93 15.05 -0.92
CA LYS A 162 -4.69 16.00 -0.10
C LYS A 162 -6.18 15.68 -0.09
N ALA A 163 -6.74 15.28 -1.24
CA ALA A 163 -8.14 14.87 -1.33
C ALA A 163 -8.42 13.60 -0.52
N ALA A 164 -7.52 12.61 -0.55
CA ALA A 164 -7.62 11.40 0.26
C ALA A 164 -7.53 11.68 1.77
N GLU A 165 -6.60 12.55 2.19
CA GLU A 165 -6.50 13.01 3.58
C GLU A 165 -7.81 13.65 4.07
N ASN A 166 -8.37 14.56 3.27
CA ASN A 166 -9.64 15.21 3.60
C ASN A 166 -10.80 14.21 3.71
N LEU A 167 -10.80 13.16 2.87
CA LEU A 167 -11.81 12.10 2.93
C LEU A 167 -11.68 11.28 4.22
N LEU A 168 -10.47 10.91 4.61
CA LEU A 168 -10.20 10.17 5.85
C LEU A 168 -10.63 10.98 7.09
N LEU A 169 -10.30 12.28 7.14
CA LEU A 169 -10.72 13.17 8.23
C LEU A 169 -12.26 13.24 8.35
N ARG A 170 -12.99 13.20 7.23
CA ARG A 170 -14.46 13.14 7.25
C ARG A 170 -14.98 11.83 7.82
N PHE A 171 -14.35 10.70 7.48
CA PHE A 171 -14.72 9.41 8.04
C PHE A 171 -14.46 9.34 9.55
N ASP A 172 -13.32 9.85 10.02
CA ASP A 172 -13.02 9.92 11.44
C ASP A 172 -14.02 10.79 12.19
N ALA A 173 -14.32 12.00 11.68
CA ALA A 173 -15.32 12.88 12.27
C ALA A 173 -16.72 12.25 12.32
N ALA A 174 -17.12 11.52 11.27
CA ALA A 174 -18.40 10.81 11.25
C ALA A 174 -18.44 9.65 12.26
N ARG A 175 -17.33 8.91 12.42
CA ARG A 175 -17.20 7.85 13.43
C ARG A 175 -17.31 8.42 14.84
N ASP A 176 -16.62 9.52 15.12
CA ASP A 176 -16.61 10.14 16.44
C ASP A 176 -18.00 10.70 16.80
N ALA A 177 -18.69 11.30 15.83
CA ALA A 177 -20.08 11.73 15.99
C ALA A 177 -21.03 10.55 16.26
N ALA A 178 -20.86 9.42 15.55
CA ALA A 178 -21.65 8.22 15.78
C ALA A 178 -21.39 7.59 17.15
N ALA A 179 -20.13 7.59 17.60
CA ALA A 179 -19.73 7.12 18.93
C ALA A 179 -20.33 8.01 20.03
N SER A 180 -20.28 9.34 19.87
CA SER A 180 -20.93 10.30 20.79
C SER A 180 -22.44 10.08 20.87
N ALA A 181 -23.11 9.93 19.72
CA ALA A 181 -24.55 9.68 19.69
C ALA A 181 -24.93 8.31 20.27
N ALA A 182 -24.04 7.32 20.21
CA ALA A 182 -24.26 6.02 20.86
C ALA A 182 -24.08 6.12 22.39
N ALA A 183 -23.11 6.90 22.85
CA ALA A 183 -22.90 7.18 24.28
C ALA A 183 -24.09 7.96 24.88
N GLU A 184 -24.56 9.00 24.22
CA GLU A 184 -25.75 9.77 24.64
C GLU A 184 -27.01 8.90 24.73
N ARG A 185 -27.19 7.93 23.81
CA ARG A 185 -28.30 6.96 23.88
C ARG A 185 -28.16 5.95 25.02
N ALA A 186 -26.93 5.65 25.44
CA ALA A 186 -26.67 4.74 26.56
C ALA A 186 -26.87 5.42 27.94
N ASP A 187 -26.69 6.74 28.00
CA ASP A 187 -26.90 7.56 29.20
C ASP A 187 -28.36 8.01 29.42
N LEU A 188 -29.28 7.72 28.49
CA LEU A 188 -30.70 7.92 28.72
C LEU A 188 -31.19 6.89 29.76
N PRO A 189 -31.72 7.32 30.93
CA PRO A 189 -32.30 6.38 31.88
C PRO A 189 -33.44 5.64 31.19
N VAL A 190 -33.43 4.31 31.29
CA VAL A 190 -34.58 3.48 30.97
C VAL A 190 -35.66 3.85 31.99
N ASP A 191 -36.46 4.85 31.65
CA ASP A 191 -37.71 5.12 32.36
C ASP A 191 -38.61 3.92 32.13
N ASN A 192 -38.55 2.98 33.09
CA ASN A 192 -39.56 1.95 33.27
C ASN A 192 -40.87 2.66 33.63
N GLN A 193 -41.79 2.73 32.67
CA GLN A 193 -43.22 2.81 32.92
C GLN A 193 -43.94 1.69 32.19
#